data_AF-A0A6M1RD67-F1
#
_entry.id   AF-A0A6M1RD67-F1
#
_cell.length_a   1.000
_cell.length_b   1.000
_cell.length_c   1.000
_cell.angle_alpha   90.00
_cell.angle_beta   90.00
_cell.angle_gamma   90.00
#
_symmetry.space_group_name_H-M   'P 1'
#
loop_
_entity.id
_entity.type
_entity.pdbx_description
1 polymer ?
#
loop_
_entity_poly.entity_id
_entity_poly.type
_entity_poly.pdbx_seq_one_letter_code
_entity_poly.pdbx_strand_id
1 'polypeptide(L)'
;MAWINTLVFVIIGIVIGFIIARLTMRDNSQQKDLKKELEKSRYELEQYRQELVDHFAQSAELLDNISRDYSKLYQHMANTSAELMPNLPEQDNPFAKRISKLSEVTEEQEPSQEPPRDYSDGASGLLKDQKETSKAS
;
A
#
# COMPACT_ATOMS: atom_id res chain seq x y z
N MET A 1 -71.51 17.26 19.41
CA MET A 1 -70.42 18.02 20.07
C MET A 1 -69.03 17.41 19.86
N ALA A 2 -68.85 16.08 19.82
CA ALA A 2 -67.53 15.44 19.67
C ALA A 2 -66.83 15.66 18.31
N TRP A 3 -67.58 15.75 17.21
CA TRP A 3 -67.06 15.93 15.84
C TRP A 3 -66.21 17.20 15.64
N ILE A 4 -66.50 18.27 16.38
CA ILE A 4 -65.74 19.54 16.27
C ILE A 4 -64.34 19.39 16.85
N ASN A 5 -64.20 18.62 17.95
CA ASN A 5 -62.91 18.38 18.58
C ASN A 5 -62.03 17.51 17.67
N THR A 6 -62.63 16.51 17.01
CA THR A 6 -61.93 15.67 16.02
C THR A 6 -61.36 16.52 14.89
N LEU A 7 -62.13 17.49 14.38
CA LEU A 7 -61.69 18.39 13.32
C LEU A 7 -60.50 19.27 13.76
N VAL A 8 -60.52 19.76 15.01
CA VAL A 8 -59.42 20.55 15.58
C VAL A 8 -58.13 19.72 15.70
N PHE A 9 -58.22 18.48 16.18
CA PHE A 9 -57.05 17.59 16.25
C PHE A 9 -56.48 17.24 14.88
N VAL A 10 -57.32 17.09 13.85
CA VAL A 10 -56.87 16.86 12.47
C VAL A 10 -56.07 18.05 11.96
N ILE A 11 -56.55 19.28 12.18
CA ILE A 11 -55.85 20.50 11.76
C ILE A 11 -54.49 20.61 12.47
N ILE A 12 -54.45 20.36 13.77
CA ILE A 12 -53.20 20.37 14.55
C ILE A 12 -52.23 19.30 14.04
N GLY A 13 -52.72 18.09 13.75
CA GLY A 13 -51.92 17.00 13.19
C GLY A 13 -51.32 17.36 11.83
N ILE A 14 -52.07 18.04 10.96
CA ILE A 14 -51.58 18.51 9.65
C ILE A 14 -50.48 19.56 9.84
N VAL A 15 -50.66 20.51 10.75
CA VAL A 15 -49.66 21.56 11.02
C VAL A 15 -48.37 20.94 11.57
N ILE A 16 -48.48 20.05 12.56
CA ILE A 16 -47.31 19.35 13.13
C ILE A 16 -46.64 18.46 12.07
N GLY A 17 -47.41 17.71 11.30
CA GLY A 17 -46.91 16.86 10.22
C GLY A 17 -46.16 17.66 9.15
N PHE A 18 -46.67 18.83 8.78
CA PHE A 18 -46.01 19.73 7.83
C PHE A 18 -44.69 20.27 8.36
N ILE A 19 -44.64 20.66 9.64
CA ILE A 19 -43.40 21.15 10.28
C ILE A 19 -42.33 20.05 10.31
N ILE A 20 -42.69 18.82 10.69
CA ILE A 20 -41.76 17.68 10.73
C ILE A 20 -41.24 17.38 9.31
N ALA A 21 -42.13 17.28 8.31
CA ALA A 21 -41.75 17.01 6.93
C ALA A 21 -40.81 18.08 6.35
N ARG A 22 -41.07 19.36 6.66
CA ARG A 22 -40.23 20.49 6.24
C ARG A 22 -38.80 20.38 6.81
N LEU A 23 -38.67 19.94 8.06
CA LEU A 23 -37.37 19.78 8.72
C LEU A 23 -36.61 18.57 8.15
N THR A 24 -37.26 17.43 7.94
CA THR A 24 -36.64 16.22 7.38
C THR A 24 -36.12 16.43 5.94
N MET A 25 -36.83 17.20 5.10
CA MET A 25 -36.36 17.49 3.74
C MET A 25 -35.05 18.29 3.69
N ARG A 26 -34.71 19.02 4.75
CA ARG A 26 -33.44 19.77 4.83
C ARG A 26 -32.25 18.89 5.19
N ASP A 27 -32.48 17.70 5.75
CA ASP A 27 -31.42 16.79 6.19
C ASP A 27 -30.76 16.02 5.02
N ASN A 28 -31.47 15.89 3.91
CA ASN A 28 -30.98 15.17 2.72
C ASN A 28 -29.73 15.80 2.07
N SER A 29 -29.41 17.08 2.38
CA SER A 29 -28.16 17.70 1.94
C SER A 29 -26.96 17.20 2.74
N GLN A 30 -27.10 16.96 4.05
CA GLN A 30 -26.01 16.49 4.89
C GLN A 30 -25.49 15.11 4.45
N GLN A 31 -26.41 14.21 4.07
CA GLN A 31 -26.03 12.91 3.53
C GLN A 31 -25.29 13.01 2.19
N LYS A 32 -25.62 14.01 1.36
CA LYS A 32 -24.90 14.26 0.10
C LYS A 32 -23.50 14.80 0.35
N ASP A 33 -23.37 15.71 1.33
CA ASP A 33 -22.08 16.27 1.72
C ASP A 33 -21.15 15.19 2.32
N LEU A 34 -21.68 14.34 3.22
CA LEU A 34 -20.97 13.18 3.77
C LEU A 34 -20.51 12.20 2.69
N LYS A 35 -21.38 11.87 1.72
CA LYS A 35 -21.00 11.01 0.58
C LYS A 35 -19.90 11.65 -0.27
N LYS A 36 -20.02 12.96 -0.53
CA LYS A 36 -19.02 13.72 -1.31
C LYS A 36 -17.68 13.76 -0.60
N GLU A 37 -17.66 13.92 0.72
CA GLU A 37 -16.44 13.89 1.53
C GLU A 37 -15.80 12.50 1.52
N LEU A 38 -16.61 11.43 1.60
CA LEU A 38 -16.13 10.05 1.47
C LEU A 38 -15.52 9.80 0.09
N GLU A 39 -16.21 10.18 -0.99
CA GLU A 39 -15.70 10.06 -2.36
C GLU A 39 -14.41 10.87 -2.56
N LYS A 40 -14.35 12.09 -2.01
CA LYS A 40 -13.15 12.93 -2.05
C LYS A 40 -11.97 12.27 -1.34
N SER A 41 -12.17 11.77 -0.12
CA SER A 41 -11.11 11.09 0.64
C SER A 41 -10.63 9.82 -0.05
N ARG A 42 -11.54 9.05 -0.66
CA ARG A 42 -11.18 7.88 -1.47
C ARG A 42 -10.34 8.25 -2.68
N TYR A 43 -10.73 9.33 -3.37
CA TYR A 43 -9.99 9.85 -4.51
C TYR A 43 -8.57 10.31 -4.10
N GLU A 44 -8.45 11.06 -3.00
CA GLU A 44 -7.15 11.50 -2.48
C GLU A 44 -6.25 10.31 -2.09
N LEU A 45 -6.82 9.26 -1.49
CA LEU A 45 -6.07 8.05 -1.14
C LEU A 45 -5.56 7.31 -2.39
N GLU A 46 -6.38 7.22 -3.44
CA GLU A 46 -5.99 6.58 -4.69
C GLU A 46 -4.89 7.38 -5.39
N GLN A 47 -5.00 8.71 -5.42
CA GLN A 47 -3.92 9.57 -5.91
C GLN A 47 -2.62 9.37 -5.13
N TYR A 48 -2.70 9.31 -3.81
CA TYR A 48 -1.54 9.06 -2.96
C TYR A 48 -0.90 7.69 -3.20
N ARG A 49 -1.71 6.64 -3.41
CA ARG A 49 -1.18 5.33 -3.83
C ARG A 49 -0.46 5.41 -5.16
N GLN A 50 -1.04 6.12 -6.13
CA GLN A 50 -0.44 6.27 -7.45
C GLN A 50 0.90 7.02 -7.37
N GLU A 51 0.94 8.12 -6.62
CA GLU A 51 2.18 8.88 -6.38
C GLU A 51 3.25 8.03 -5.69
N LEU A 52 2.87 7.22 -4.70
CA LEU A 52 3.80 6.29 -4.05
C LEU A 52 4.36 5.24 -5.03
N VAL A 53 3.51 4.66 -5.86
CA VAL A 53 3.94 3.67 -6.86
C VAL A 53 4.92 4.29 -7.84
N ASP A 54 4.64 5.50 -8.32
CA ASP A 54 5.55 6.24 -9.22
C ASP A 54 6.88 6.57 -8.54
N HIS A 55 6.85 7.01 -7.28
CA HIS A 55 8.05 7.30 -6.49
C HIS A 55 8.91 6.06 -6.26
N PHE A 56 8.30 4.90 -5.99
CA PHE A 56 9.03 3.64 -5.87
C PHE A 56 9.57 3.15 -7.21
N ALA A 57 8.86 3.35 -8.32
CA ALA A 57 9.36 3.02 -9.65
C ALA A 57 10.62 3.85 -9.99
N GLN A 58 10.57 5.16 -9.74
CA GLN A 58 11.72 6.06 -9.91
C GLN A 58 12.87 5.70 -8.96
N SER A 59 12.56 5.33 -7.71
CA SER A 59 13.57 4.89 -6.74
C SER A 59 14.24 3.58 -7.16
N ALA A 60 13.48 2.64 -7.74
CA ALA A 60 14.03 1.40 -8.28
C ALA A 60 14.95 1.65 -9.48
N GLU A 61 14.60 2.59 -10.35
CA GLU A 61 15.47 3.02 -11.46
C GLU A 61 16.77 3.64 -10.94
N LEU A 62 16.68 4.52 -9.93
CA LEU A 62 17.87 5.12 -9.32
C LEU A 62 18.74 4.06 -8.63
N LEU A 63 18.14 3.07 -7.98
CA LEU A 63 18.86 1.97 -7.35
C LEU A 63 19.55 1.07 -8.38
N ASP A 64 18.92 0.81 -9.53
CA ASP A 64 19.54 0.08 -10.64
C ASP A 64 20.79 0.82 -11.16
N ASN A 65 20.69 2.14 -11.33
CA ASN A 65 21.84 2.98 -11.72
C ASN A 65 22.98 2.87 -10.71
N ILE A 66 22.69 2.94 -9.40
CA ILE A 66 23.70 2.76 -8.35
C ILE A 66 24.31 1.35 -8.41
N SER A 67 23.51 0.31 -8.62
CA SER A 67 23.99 -1.07 -8.74
C SER A 67 24.97 -1.24 -9.90
N ARG A 68 24.65 -0.64 -11.06
CA ARG A 68 25.52 -0.63 -12.23
C ARG A 68 26.83 0.11 -11.95
N ASP A 69 26.76 1.29 -11.36
CA ASP A 69 27.95 2.09 -11.08
C ASP A 69 28.83 1.45 -9.99
N TYR A 70 28.22 0.81 -9.00
CA TYR A 70 28.92 0.00 -8.02
C TYR A 70 29.68 -1.16 -8.68
N SER A 71 29.04 -1.85 -9.63
CA SER A 71 29.65 -2.96 -10.38
C SER A 71 30.82 -2.48 -11.24
N LYS A 72 30.65 -1.34 -11.95
CA LYS A 72 31.74 -0.72 -12.73
C LYS A 72 32.91 -0.32 -11.86
N LEU A 73 32.66 0.31 -10.72
CA LEU A 73 33.70 0.71 -9.78
C LEU A 73 34.51 -0.51 -9.31
N TYR A 74 33.81 -1.58 -8.95
CA TYR A 74 34.47 -2.80 -8.51
C TYR A 74 35.29 -3.43 -9.62
N GLN A 75 34.76 -3.49 -10.85
CA GLN A 75 35.48 -4.00 -12.02
C GLN A 75 36.72 -3.16 -12.32
N HIS A 76 36.62 -1.83 -12.22
CA HIS A 76 37.76 -0.94 -12.37
C HIS A 76 38.84 -1.20 -11.32
N MET A 77 38.46 -1.32 -10.04
CA MET A 77 39.40 -1.63 -8.95
C MET A 77 40.08 -2.98 -9.13
N ALA A 78 39.35 -4.01 -9.56
CA ALA A 78 39.92 -5.31 -9.84
C ALA A 78 40.93 -5.26 -11.00
N ASN A 79 40.59 -4.57 -12.10
CA ASN A 79 41.48 -4.40 -13.25
C ASN A 79 42.74 -3.62 -12.87
N THR A 80 42.59 -2.51 -12.14
CA THR A 80 43.71 -1.71 -11.63
C THR A 80 44.58 -2.52 -10.67
N SER A 81 43.98 -3.34 -9.81
CA SER A 81 44.73 -4.24 -8.93
C SER A 81 45.55 -5.26 -9.72
N ALA A 82 44.98 -5.84 -10.78
CA ALA A 82 45.69 -6.78 -11.64
C ALA A 82 46.83 -6.12 -12.42
N GLU A 83 46.64 -4.87 -12.86
CA GLU A 83 47.66 -4.09 -13.58
C GLU A 83 48.82 -3.66 -12.67
N LEU A 84 48.51 -3.14 -11.47
CA LEU A 84 49.53 -2.63 -10.54
C LEU A 84 50.25 -3.74 -9.76
N MET A 85 49.60 -4.90 -9.57
CA MET A 85 50.13 -6.02 -8.80
C MET A 85 50.03 -7.35 -9.58
N PRO A 86 50.73 -7.49 -10.71
CA PRO A 86 50.59 -8.64 -11.62
C PRO A 86 51.11 -9.97 -11.03
N ASN A 87 51.94 -9.92 -9.99
CA ASN A 87 52.48 -11.10 -9.31
C ASN A 87 51.71 -11.47 -8.04
N LEU A 88 50.60 -10.78 -7.74
CA LEU A 88 49.80 -11.11 -6.57
C LEU A 88 48.91 -12.32 -6.87
N PRO A 89 48.93 -13.38 -6.04
CA PRO A 89 48.02 -14.51 -6.22
C PRO A 89 46.56 -14.04 -6.18
N GLU A 90 45.69 -14.59 -7.04
CA GLU A 90 44.26 -14.24 -7.05
C GLU A 90 43.57 -14.45 -5.68
N GLN A 91 44.08 -15.37 -4.86
CA GLN A 91 43.60 -15.59 -3.50
C GLN A 91 43.83 -14.39 -2.57
N ASP A 92 44.90 -13.62 -2.80
CA ASP A 92 45.29 -12.45 -2.02
C ASP A 92 44.71 -11.15 -2.57
N ASN A 93 44.10 -11.16 -3.77
CA ASN A 93 43.41 -10.01 -4.34
C ASN A 93 41.98 -9.90 -3.76
N PRO A 94 41.67 -8.87 -2.94
CA PRO A 94 40.34 -8.69 -2.36
C PRO A 94 39.26 -8.35 -3.41
N PHE A 95 39.67 -8.02 -4.64
CA PHE A 95 38.79 -7.66 -5.75
C PHE A 95 38.52 -8.80 -6.75
N ALA A 96 39.29 -9.89 -6.73
CA ALA A 96 39.11 -10.99 -7.69
C ALA A 96 37.83 -11.80 -7.43
N LYS A 97 37.48 -12.02 -6.16
CA LYS A 97 36.39 -12.93 -5.76
C LYS A 97 34.99 -12.47 -6.17
N ARG A 98 34.69 -11.16 -6.24
CA ARG A 98 33.34 -10.70 -6.61
C ARG A 98 33.13 -10.55 -8.11
N ILE A 99 34.17 -10.40 -8.93
CA ILE A 99 33.99 -10.42 -10.39
C ILE A 99 33.39 -11.75 -10.82
N SER A 100 33.93 -12.86 -10.31
CA SER A 100 33.43 -14.20 -10.60
C SER A 100 31.94 -14.34 -10.22
N LYS A 101 31.55 -13.80 -9.05
CA LYS A 101 30.16 -13.80 -8.59
C LYS A 101 29.22 -12.86 -9.35
N LEU A 102 29.70 -11.67 -9.77
CA LEU A 102 28.93 -10.74 -10.60
C LEU A 102 28.72 -11.28 -12.02
N SER A 103 29.71 -12.01 -12.54
CA SER A 103 29.62 -12.72 -13.82
C SER A 103 28.57 -13.84 -13.77
N GLU A 104 28.57 -14.64 -12.71
CA GLU A 104 27.54 -15.67 -12.45
C GLU A 104 26.12 -15.07 -12.40
N VAL A 105 25.92 -13.97 -11.68
CA VAL A 105 24.61 -13.30 -11.57
C VAL A 105 24.13 -12.72 -12.91
N THR A 106 25.05 -12.38 -13.81
CA THR A 106 24.70 -11.89 -15.16
C THR A 106 24.32 -13.04 -16.10
N GLU A 107 24.91 -14.23 -15.93
CA GLU A 107 24.60 -15.41 -16.74
C GLU A 107 23.33 -16.16 -16.26
N GLU A 108 22.93 -16.04 -14.99
CA GLU A 108 21.74 -16.70 -14.43
C GLU A 108 20.41 -15.94 -14.65
N GLN A 109 20.37 -14.93 -15.52
CA GLN A 109 19.11 -14.29 -15.95
C GLN A 109 18.28 -15.17 -16.91
N GLU A 110 18.11 -16.46 -16.61
CA GLU A 110 16.94 -17.21 -17.05
C GLU A 110 15.84 -16.98 -15.99
N PRO A 111 14.66 -16.47 -16.36
CA PRO A 111 13.63 -16.11 -15.40
C PRO A 111 13.11 -17.39 -14.76
N SER A 112 13.55 -17.68 -13.53
CA SER A 112 12.88 -18.64 -12.67
C SER A 112 11.45 -18.11 -12.45
N GLN A 113 10.50 -18.68 -13.18
CA GLN A 113 9.08 -18.38 -13.09
C GLN A 113 8.53 -18.87 -11.75
N GLU A 114 8.81 -18.14 -10.67
CA GLU A 114 8.04 -18.33 -9.44
C GLU A 114 6.67 -17.66 -9.63
N PRO A 115 5.56 -18.40 -9.42
CA PRO A 115 4.23 -17.82 -9.51
C PRO A 115 4.06 -16.71 -8.45
N PRO A 116 3.21 -15.70 -8.72
CA PRO A 116 2.98 -14.61 -7.79
C PRO A 116 2.54 -15.17 -6.44
N ARG A 117 3.28 -14.82 -5.38
CA ARG A 117 2.92 -15.22 -4.02
C ARG A 117 1.55 -14.64 -3.71
N ASP A 118 0.58 -15.52 -3.50
CA ASP A 118 -0.76 -15.13 -3.07
C ASP A 118 -0.69 -14.71 -1.60
N TYR A 119 -0.68 -13.40 -1.34
CA TYR A 119 -0.62 -12.83 0.00
C TYR A 119 -1.96 -12.90 0.75
N SER A 120 -2.89 -13.75 0.31
CA SER A 120 -4.20 -13.91 0.91
C SER A 120 -4.24 -14.79 2.15
N ASP A 121 -3.14 -15.42 2.56
CA ASP A 121 -3.20 -16.42 3.62
C ASP A 121 -3.02 -15.82 5.02
N GLY A 122 -4.17 -15.71 5.70
CA GLY A 122 -4.25 -15.52 7.15
C GLY A 122 -4.25 -14.06 7.57
N ALA A 123 -5.35 -13.63 8.18
CA ALA A 123 -5.50 -12.33 8.82
C ALA A 123 -4.19 -11.87 9.49
N SER A 124 -3.55 -10.85 8.91
CA SER A 124 -2.57 -10.03 9.61
C SER A 124 -3.32 -9.21 10.66
N GLY A 125 -3.89 -9.90 11.64
CA GLY A 125 -4.62 -9.36 12.76
C GLY A 125 -3.75 -9.53 13.98
N LEU A 126 -3.35 -8.42 14.58
CA LEU A 126 -2.75 -8.30 15.91
C LEU A 126 -3.68 -8.81 17.05
N LEU A 127 -4.79 -9.46 16.70
CA LEU A 127 -5.85 -9.92 17.58
C LEU A 127 -6.09 -11.41 17.34
N LYS A 128 -5.21 -12.23 17.91
CA LYS A 128 -5.46 -13.66 18.04
C LYS A 128 -6.35 -13.84 19.26
N ASP A 129 -7.64 -14.09 19.02
CA ASP A 129 -8.62 -14.39 20.07
C ASP A 129 -8.16 -15.64 20.84
N GLN A 130 -7.65 -15.44 22.06
CA GLN A 130 -7.36 -16.53 22.99
C GLN A 130 -8.70 -17.14 23.43
N LYS A 131 -9.22 -18.08 22.64
CA LYS A 131 -10.15 -19.09 23.17
C LYS A 131 -9.35 -20.07 24.03
N GLU A 132 -9.12 -19.69 25.28
CA GLU A 132 -8.74 -20.66 26.30
C GLU A 132 -9.94 -21.57 26.59
N THR A 133 -9.78 -22.81 26.16
CA THR A 133 -10.63 -23.95 26.48
C THR A 133 -10.49 -24.30 27.96
N SER A 134 -11.36 -23.76 28.81
CA SER A 134 -11.56 -24.28 30.16
C SER A 134 -12.41 -25.56 30.12
N LYS A 135 -11.76 -26.70 29.94
CA LYS A 135 -12.22 -28.02 30.41
C LYS A 135 -11.00 -28.85 30.83
N ALA A 136 -10.79 -28.99 32.13
CA ALA A 136 -10.43 -30.24 32.81
C ALA A 136 -9.89 -29.95 34.22
N SER A 137 -10.73 -30.17 35.23
CA SER A 137 -10.46 -30.99 36.43
C SER A 137 -11.66 -30.91 37.38
#